data_AF-A0A944NYP0-F1
#
_entry.id   AF-A0A944NYP0-F1
#
_cell.length_a   1.000
_cell.length_b   1.000
_cell.length_c   1.000
_cell.angle_alpha   90.00
_cell.angle_beta   90.00
_cell.angle_gamma   90.00
#
_symmetry.space_group_name_H-M   'P 1'
#
loop_
_entity.id
_entity.type
_entity.pdbx_description
1 polymer ?
#
loop_
_entity_poly.entity_id
_entity_poly.type
_entity_poly.pdbx_seq_one_letter_code
_entity_poly.pdbx_strand_id
1 'polypeptide(L)'
;MGALYWPLLWLGMACVAGPLFGAAGHWWRNGRNLARRVTGLAALAGLFGMEGLYYAWFLHYAPQAWACLACSVLFSLLMARTHKERALTLGAAVAFAFLAYALVMLPLGTL
;
A
#
# COMPACT_ATOMS: atom_id res chain seq x y z
N MET A 1 -21.36 -10.46 24.35
CA MET A 1 -20.39 -9.48 24.89
C MET A 1 -19.37 -9.21 23.80
N GLY A 2 -19.25 -7.96 23.34
CA GLY A 2 -18.42 -7.62 22.18
C GLY A 2 -16.96 -8.00 22.46
N ALA A 3 -16.38 -8.82 21.60
CA ALA A 3 -14.99 -9.22 21.73
C ALA A 3 -14.10 -7.96 21.57
N LEU A 4 -13.62 -7.42 22.70
CA LEU A 4 -12.69 -6.28 22.74
C LEU A 4 -11.40 -6.55 21.96
N TYR A 5 -11.12 -7.83 21.68
CA TYR A 5 -10.02 -8.31 20.86
C TYR A 5 -9.91 -7.59 19.51
N TRP A 6 -10.97 -7.58 18.70
CA TRP A 6 -10.91 -6.98 17.36
C TRP A 6 -10.66 -5.47 17.39
N PRO A 7 -11.36 -4.66 18.21
CA PRO A 7 -11.05 -3.25 18.38
C PRO A 7 -9.61 -2.98 18.83
N LEU A 8 -9.09 -3.76 19.78
CA LEU A 8 -7.72 -3.59 20.27
C LEU A 8 -6.68 -3.94 19.21
N LEU A 9 -6.93 -4.97 18.41
CA LEU A 9 -6.06 -5.36 17.29
C LEU A 9 -6.03 -4.25 16.23
N TRP A 10 -7.20 -3.70 15.87
CA TRP A 10 -7.30 -2.55 14.97
C TRP A 10 -6.61 -1.31 15.52
N LEU A 11 -6.77 -1.01 16.81
CA LEU A 11 -6.10 0.10 17.47
C LEU A 11 -4.58 -0.08 17.42
N GLY A 12 -4.09 -1.27 17.74
CA GLY A 12 -2.67 -1.61 17.64
C GLY A 12 -2.13 -1.43 16.21
N MET A 13 -2.85 -1.95 15.21
CA MET A 13 -2.48 -1.76 13.81
C MET A 13 -2.48 -0.28 13.41
N ALA A 14 -3.46 0.51 13.85
CA ALA A 14 -3.51 1.95 13.58
C ALA A 14 -2.32 2.69 14.20
N CYS A 15 -1.94 2.34 15.43
CA CYS A 15 -0.77 2.90 16.11
C CYS A 15 0.55 2.56 15.40
N VAL A 16 0.64 1.44 14.68
CA VAL A 16 1.82 1.05 13.89
C VAL A 16 1.77 1.68 12.49
N ALA A 17 0.61 1.67 11.85
CA ALA A 17 0.40 2.19 10.50
C ALA A 17 0.67 3.70 10.44
N GLY A 18 0.20 4.46 11.43
CA GLY A 18 0.38 5.92 11.47
C GLY A 18 1.85 6.35 11.33
N PRO A 19 2.76 5.92 12.23
CA PRO A 19 4.19 6.20 12.13
C PRO A 19 4.82 5.68 10.83
N LEU A 20 4.41 4.51 10.34
CA LEU A 20 4.95 3.91 9.13
C LEU A 20 4.62 4.74 7.89
N PHE A 21 3.35 5.15 7.73
CA PHE A 21 2.93 6.07 6.67
C PHE A 21 3.47 7.48 6.86
N GLY A 22 3.64 7.93 8.11
CA GLY A 22 4.30 9.20 8.45
C GLY A 22 5.75 9.24 7.97
N ALA A 23 6.51 8.17 8.23
CA ALA A 23 7.90 8.03 7.77
C ALA A 23 7.98 7.94 6.24
N ALA A 24 7.10 7.17 5.60
CA ALA A 24 7.00 7.08 4.15
C ALA A 24 6.72 8.45 3.50
N GLY A 25 5.77 9.21 4.07
CA GLY A 25 5.46 10.57 3.64
C GLY A 25 6.61 11.55 3.86
N HIS A 26 7.33 11.43 4.99
CA HIS A 26 8.52 12.23 5.26
C HIS A 26 9.63 11.94 4.24
N TRP A 27 9.86 10.66 3.90
CA TRP A 27 10.84 10.28 2.87
C TRP A 27 10.47 10.77 1.48
N TRP A 28 9.18 10.75 1.12
CA TRP A 28 8.73 11.34 -0.13
C TRP A 28 8.94 12.86 -0.21
N ARG A 29 8.62 13.59 0.87
CA ARG A 29 8.76 15.06 0.91
C ARG A 29 10.21 15.51 0.98
N ASN A 30 10.97 14.95 1.92
CA ASN A 30 12.29 15.44 2.33
C ASN A 30 13.46 14.51 1.94
N GLY A 31 13.18 13.38 1.27
CA GLY A 31 14.22 12.45 0.86
C GLY A 31 15.27 13.12 -0.02
N ARG A 32 16.54 13.06 0.39
CA ARG A 32 17.68 13.54 -0.41
C ARG A 32 18.02 12.61 -1.56
N ASN A 33 17.67 11.32 -1.43
CA ASN A 33 17.98 10.27 -2.41
C ASN A 33 16.72 9.79 -3.12
N LEU A 34 16.87 9.49 -4.42
CA LEU A 34 15.82 8.95 -5.29
C LEU A 34 15.13 7.72 -4.67
N ALA A 35 15.93 6.78 -4.14
CA ALA A 35 15.42 5.55 -3.54
C ALA A 35 14.42 5.83 -2.41
N ARG A 36 14.71 6.75 -1.48
CA ARG A 36 13.82 7.06 -0.36
C ARG A 36 12.49 7.66 -0.81
N ARG A 37 12.52 8.50 -1.84
CA ARG A 37 11.30 9.10 -2.42
C ARG A 37 10.43 8.04 -3.08
N VAL A 38 11.06 7.19 -3.89
CA VAL A 38 10.39 6.08 -4.59
C VAL A 38 9.82 5.09 -3.59
N THR A 39 10.58 4.65 -2.58
CA THR A 39 10.10 3.69 -1.59
C THR A 39 8.96 4.24 -0.74
N GLY A 40 9.02 5.53 -0.36
CA GLY A 40 7.95 6.18 0.39
C GLY A 40 6.63 6.22 -0.38
N LEU A 41 6.68 6.63 -1.66
CA LEU A 41 5.50 6.61 -2.53
C LEU A 41 5.03 5.20 -2.86
N ALA A 42 5.96 4.29 -3.15
CA ALA A 42 5.64 2.91 -3.47
C ALA A 42 4.96 2.21 -2.30
N ALA A 43 5.32 2.50 -1.05
CA ALA A 43 4.65 1.92 0.11
C ALA A 43 3.16 2.30 0.16
N LEU A 44 2.83 3.57 -0.11
CA LEU A 44 1.44 4.03 -0.18
C LEU A 44 0.71 3.42 -1.38
N ALA A 45 1.29 3.53 -2.58
CA ALA A 45 0.68 3.00 -3.79
C ALA A 45 0.53 1.47 -3.75
N GLY A 46 1.50 0.77 -3.18
CA GLY A 46 1.51 -0.68 -3.03
C GLY A 46 0.42 -1.18 -2.08
N LEU A 47 0.10 -0.44 -1.01
CA LEU A 47 -1.05 -0.74 -0.15
C LEU A 47 -2.35 -0.78 -0.95
N PHE A 48 -2.64 0.28 -1.71
CA PHE A 48 -3.84 0.33 -2.55
C PHE A 48 -3.80 -0.73 -3.66
N GLY A 49 -2.61 -1.05 -4.17
CA GLY A 49 -2.45 -2.16 -5.12
C GLY A 49 -2.84 -3.50 -4.50
N MET A 50 -2.37 -3.80 -3.28
CA MET A 50 -2.71 -5.01 -2.54
C MET A 50 -4.21 -5.10 -2.22
N GLU A 51 -4.82 -4.01 -1.77
CA GLU A 51 -6.28 -3.94 -1.56
C GLU A 51 -7.03 -4.21 -2.87
N GLY A 52 -6.57 -3.65 -3.99
CA GLY A 52 -7.14 -3.92 -5.30
C GLY A 52 -7.06 -5.39 -5.70
N LEU A 53 -5.91 -6.05 -5.46
CA LEU A 53 -5.74 -7.49 -5.66
C LEU A 53 -6.71 -8.29 -4.79
N TYR A 54 -6.84 -7.93 -3.51
CA TYR A 54 -7.76 -8.58 -2.57
C TYR A 54 -9.22 -8.46 -3.03
N TYR A 55 -9.65 -7.26 -3.41
CA TYR A 55 -11.01 -7.05 -3.95
C TYR A 55 -11.25 -7.79 -5.26
N ALA A 56 -10.25 -7.86 -6.14
CA ALA A 56 -10.40 -8.53 -7.44
C ALA A 56 -10.45 -10.07 -7.31
N TRP A 57 -9.51 -10.65 -6.56
CA TRP A 57 -9.31 -12.10 -6.52
C TRP A 57 -10.08 -12.83 -5.43
N PHE A 58 -10.30 -12.19 -4.27
CA PHE A 58 -10.90 -12.86 -3.12
C PHE A 58 -12.36 -12.47 -2.92
N LEU A 59 -12.65 -11.16 -2.93
CA LEU A 59 -14.01 -10.65 -2.70
C LEU A 59 -14.84 -10.51 -3.98
N HIS A 60 -14.21 -10.53 -5.16
CA HIS A 60 -14.83 -10.29 -6.47
C HIS A 60 -15.62 -8.97 -6.56
N TYR A 61 -15.14 -7.94 -5.88
CA TYR A 61 -15.72 -6.59 -5.84
C TYR A 61 -15.08 -5.69 -6.89
N ALA A 62 -15.58 -5.79 -8.13
CA ALA A 62 -14.99 -5.12 -9.27
C ALA A 62 -14.89 -3.58 -9.14
N PRO A 63 -15.93 -2.84 -8.69
CA PRO A 63 -15.82 -1.38 -8.56
C PRO A 63 -14.73 -0.94 -7.57
N GLN A 64 -14.62 -1.64 -6.43
CA GLN A 64 -13.64 -1.37 -5.39
C GLN A 64 -12.23 -1.72 -5.87
N ALA A 65 -12.08 -2.85 -6.59
CA ALA A 65 -10.81 -3.22 -7.19
C ALA A 65 -10.31 -2.14 -8.17
N TRP A 66 -11.18 -1.62 -9.04
CA TRP A 66 -10.83 -0.54 -9.95
C TRP A 66 -10.51 0.76 -9.24
N ALA A 67 -11.26 1.12 -8.19
CA ALA A 67 -10.97 2.31 -7.38
C ALA A 67 -9.59 2.22 -6.72
N CYS A 68 -9.27 1.08 -6.09
CA CYS A 68 -7.98 0.84 -5.45
C CYS A 68 -6.83 0.85 -6.47
N LEU A 69 -7.01 0.21 -7.62
CA LEU A 69 -6.02 0.23 -8.71
C LEU A 69 -5.80 1.65 -9.24
N ALA A 70 -6.87 2.41 -9.44
CA ALA A 70 -6.78 3.81 -9.84
C ALA A 70 -6.01 4.63 -8.81
N CYS A 71 -6.30 4.48 -7.50
CA CYS A 71 -5.53 5.14 -6.45
C CYS A 71 -4.04 4.78 -6.51
N SER A 72 -3.70 3.50 -6.62
CA SER A 72 -2.31 3.03 -6.71
C SER A 72 -1.55 3.69 -7.87
N VAL A 73 -2.17 3.72 -9.05
CA VAL A 73 -1.58 4.34 -10.26
C VAL A 73 -1.49 5.86 -10.11
N LEU A 74 -2.57 6.51 -9.66
CA LEU A 74 -2.63 7.96 -9.52
C LEU A 74 -1.61 8.49 -8.51
N PHE A 75 -1.43 7.82 -7.36
CA PHE A 75 -0.40 8.22 -6.40
C PHE A 75 1.01 8.13 -7.01
N SER A 76 1.29 7.06 -7.75
CA SER A 76 2.58 6.88 -8.42
C SER A 76 2.83 7.92 -9.51
N LEU A 77 1.79 8.33 -10.26
CA LEU A 77 1.91 9.27 -11.37
C LEU A 77 1.90 10.74 -10.93
N LEU A 78 1.01 11.10 -10.00
CA LEU A 78 0.79 12.50 -9.60
C LEU A 78 1.83 12.97 -8.58
N MET A 79 2.30 12.08 -7.70
CA MET A 79 3.17 12.49 -6.59
C MET A 79 4.68 12.36 -6.90
N ALA A 80 5.05 11.60 -7.93
CA ALA A 80 6.42 11.52 -8.40
C ALA A 80 6.77 12.72 -9.29
N ARG A 81 7.98 13.28 -9.09
CA ARG A 81 8.37 14.59 -9.66
C ARG A 81 8.87 14.49 -11.09
N THR A 82 9.40 13.33 -11.48
CA THR A 82 9.99 13.10 -12.81
C THR A 82 9.44 11.82 -13.44
N HIS A 83 9.52 11.69 -14.77
CA HIS A 83 9.10 10.47 -15.48
C HIS A 83 9.87 9.23 -15.01
N LYS A 84 11.16 9.36 -14.70
CA LYS A 84 11.97 8.29 -14.13
C LYS A 84 11.48 7.88 -12.74
N GLU A 85 11.18 8.85 -11.87
CA GLU A 85 10.59 8.58 -10.56
C GLU A 85 9.23 7.89 -10.68
N ARG A 86 8.37 8.30 -11.62
CA ARG A 86 7.06 7.67 -11.86
C ARG A 86 7.20 6.20 -12.23
N ALA A 87 8.06 5.87 -13.19
CA ALA A 87 8.27 4.50 -13.64
C ALA A 87 8.83 3.61 -12.52
N LEU A 88 9.81 4.12 -11.76
CA LEU A 88 10.38 3.40 -10.62
C LEU A 88 9.35 3.21 -9.49
N THR A 89 8.53 4.23 -9.24
CA THR A 89 7.48 4.17 -8.21
C THR A 89 6.40 3.18 -8.60
N LEU A 90 5.95 3.16 -9.85
CA LEU A 90 5.01 2.16 -10.35
C LEU A 90 5.56 0.74 -10.22
N GLY A 91 6.80 0.51 -10.66
CA GLY A 91 7.44 -0.80 -10.53
C GLY A 91 7.57 -1.26 -9.08
N ALA A 92 8.01 -0.37 -8.19
CA ALA A 92 8.13 -0.66 -6.76
C ALA A 92 6.76 -0.85 -6.09
N ALA A 93 5.74 -0.10 -6.51
CA ALA A 93 4.37 -0.23 -6.00
C ALA A 93 3.77 -1.59 -6.38
N VAL A 94 3.99 -2.05 -7.61
CA VAL A 94 3.59 -3.40 -8.05
C VAL A 94 4.29 -4.46 -7.19
N ALA A 95 5.60 -4.35 -6.99
CA ALA A 95 6.35 -5.29 -6.15
C ALA A 95 5.82 -5.32 -4.70
N PHE A 96 5.56 -4.16 -4.10
CA PHE A 96 4.97 -4.08 -2.76
C PHE A 96 3.53 -4.58 -2.70
N ALA A 97 2.71 -4.34 -3.73
CA ALA A 97 1.35 -4.86 -3.79
C ALA A 97 1.33 -6.40 -3.74
N PHE A 98 2.15 -7.05 -4.59
CA PHE A 98 2.27 -8.50 -4.59
C PHE A 98 2.89 -9.05 -3.30
N LEU A 99 3.93 -8.39 -2.78
CA LEU A 99 4.57 -8.82 -1.54
C LEU A 99 3.62 -8.72 -0.34
N ALA A 100 2.89 -7.62 -0.21
CA ALA A 100 1.89 -7.45 0.84
C ALA A 100 0.74 -8.46 0.68
N TYR A 101 0.25 -8.66 -0.56
CA TYR A 101 -0.78 -9.66 -0.83
C TYR A 101 -0.31 -11.05 -0.43
N ALA A 102 0.89 -11.46 -0.84
CA ALA A 102 1.46 -12.77 -0.49
C ALA A 102 1.62 -12.93 1.03
N LEU A 103 2.19 -11.94 1.72
CA LEU A 103 2.42 -12.01 3.16
C LEU A 103 1.13 -12.05 4.00
N VAL A 104 0.05 -11.45 3.51
CA VAL A 104 -1.23 -11.43 4.23
C VAL A 104 -2.09 -12.62 3.83
N MET A 105 -2.24 -12.88 2.53
CA MET A 105 -3.21 -13.84 2.03
C MET A 105 -2.73 -15.28 2.02
N LEU A 106 -1.44 -15.55 1.79
CA LEU A 106 -0.91 -16.92 1.84
C LEU A 106 -1.08 -17.55 3.23
N PRO A 107 -0.71 -16.90 4.36
CA PRO A 107 -0.92 -17.52 5.66
C PRO A 107 -2.40 -17.65 6.02
N LEU A 108 -3.26 -16.74 5.55
CA LEU A 108 -4.72 -16.83 5.76
C LEU A 108 -5.37 -17.96 4.95
N GLY A 109 -4.82 -18.35 3.80
CA GLY A 109 -5.31 -19.47 3.01
C GLY A 109 -4.85 -20.86 3.48
N THR A 110 -3.86 -20.90 4.38
CA THR A 110 -3.34 -22.14 4.99
C THR A 110 -3.92 -22.45 6.37
N LEU A 111 -4.76 -21.56 6.92
CA LEU A 111 -5.49 -21.72 8.18
C LEU A 111 -6.94 -22.13 7.91
#